data_AF-D9Y1G8-F1
#
_entry.id   AF-D9Y1G8-F1
#
_cell.length_a   1.000
_cell.length_b   1.000
_cell.length_c   1.000
_cell.angle_alpha   90.00
_cell.angle_beta   90.00
_cell.angle_gamma   90.00
#
_symmetry.space_group_name_H-M   'P 1'
#
loop_
_entity.id
_entity.type
_entity.pdbx_description
1 polymer ?
#
loop_
_entity_poly.entity_id
_entity_poly.type
_entity_poly.pdbx_seq_one_letter_code
_entity_poly.pdbx_strand_id
1 'polypeptide(L)'
;MSCPEILLFTRASVADMARYAALLAAMFICFDTQRHLALTHGVPDWPSYAVPVAIDLFLVWAVRSRRDVALAVAVAVSANVAGVLSAEPLSAVHTWVSAALHAVFPLTVWRMHRAPEAAQPVPADSGPEIGAQAASEALPDSWPDADLWQDFANTAPDSEADTVATPPDPEQVRSLIAELGATRGRPVTGQMLADHYGVSPRTGRRYLAMAGVA
;
A
#
# COMPACT_ATOMS: atom_id res chain seq x y z
N MET A 1 -41.16 -12.07 8.55
CA MET A 1 -40.98 -12.02 7.09
C MET A 1 -40.10 -10.83 6.78
N SER A 2 -38.80 -11.04 6.63
CA SER A 2 -37.83 -9.99 6.29
C SER A 2 -37.81 -9.81 4.78
N CYS A 3 -37.99 -8.58 4.32
CA CYS A 3 -37.75 -8.21 2.92
C CYS A 3 -36.27 -8.39 2.59
N PRO A 4 -35.93 -8.97 1.42
CA PRO A 4 -34.55 -9.02 0.97
C PRO A 4 -34.08 -7.62 0.59
N GLU A 5 -32.91 -7.27 1.09
CA GLU A 5 -32.13 -6.09 0.75
C GLU A 5 -31.80 -6.14 -0.74
N ILE A 6 -32.53 -5.33 -1.52
CA ILE A 6 -32.29 -5.17 -2.95
C ILE A 6 -30.91 -4.51 -3.08
N LEU A 7 -29.95 -5.26 -3.61
CA LEU A 7 -28.68 -4.74 -4.10
C LEU A 7 -28.98 -3.65 -5.14
N LEU A 8 -28.98 -2.40 -4.68
CA LEU A 8 -29.02 -1.22 -5.53
C LEU A 8 -27.71 -1.21 -6.31
N PHE A 9 -27.73 -1.82 -7.49
CA PHE A 9 -26.78 -1.53 -8.56
C PHE A 9 -27.01 -0.09 -8.97
N THR A 10 -26.32 0.83 -8.29
CA THR A 10 -26.18 2.22 -8.72
C THR A 10 -25.66 2.18 -10.15
N ARG A 11 -26.45 2.64 -11.13
CA ARG A 11 -26.00 2.70 -12.53
C ARG A 11 -24.73 3.55 -12.57
N ALA A 12 -23.62 2.93 -12.96
CA ALA A 12 -22.38 3.67 -13.20
C ALA A 12 -22.68 4.81 -14.19
N SER A 13 -22.32 6.04 -13.83
CA SER A 13 -22.53 7.16 -14.73
C SER A 13 -21.64 6.99 -15.97
N VAL A 14 -22.04 7.57 -17.10
CA VAL A 14 -21.19 7.58 -18.31
C VAL A 14 -19.80 8.16 -18.01
N ALA A 15 -19.73 9.12 -17.09
CA ALA A 15 -18.48 9.70 -16.61
C ALA A 15 -17.61 8.67 -15.85
N ASP A 16 -18.22 7.84 -14.99
CA ASP A 16 -17.49 6.77 -14.28
C ASP A 16 -16.96 5.73 -15.25
N MET A 17 -17.78 5.32 -16.23
CA MET A 17 -17.34 4.38 -17.27
C MET A 17 -16.17 4.94 -18.09
N ALA A 18 -16.25 6.20 -18.52
CA ALA A 18 -15.17 6.85 -19.25
C ALA A 18 -13.88 6.95 -18.42
N ARG A 19 -14.00 7.26 -17.12
CA ARG A 19 -12.88 7.31 -16.19
C ARG A 19 -12.21 5.94 -16.03
N TYR A 20 -12.99 4.89 -15.78
CA TYR A 20 -12.43 3.54 -15.64
C TYR A 20 -11.86 3.00 -16.95
N ALA A 21 -12.46 3.33 -18.10
CA ALA A 21 -11.90 2.99 -19.40
C ALA A 21 -10.56 3.69 -19.66
N ALA A 22 -10.45 4.98 -19.31
CA ALA A 22 -9.19 5.73 -19.42
C ALA A 22 -8.10 5.16 -18.49
N LEU A 23 -8.46 4.77 -17.26
CA LEU A 23 -7.56 4.10 -16.33
C LEU A 23 -7.07 2.75 -16.89
N LEU A 24 -7.99 1.94 -17.42
CA LEU A 24 -7.65 0.65 -18.00
C LEU A 24 -6.71 0.81 -19.22
N ALA A 25 -6.99 1.78 -20.10
CA ALA A 25 -6.13 2.09 -21.24
C ALA A 25 -4.73 2.53 -20.79
N ALA A 26 -4.66 3.42 -19.79
CA ALA A 26 -3.39 3.86 -19.21
C ALA A 26 -2.61 2.68 -18.60
N MET A 27 -3.27 1.77 -17.87
CA MET A 27 -2.65 0.57 -17.32
C MET A 27 -2.07 -0.33 -18.43
N PHE A 28 -2.80 -0.56 -19.51
CA PHE A 28 -2.31 -1.38 -20.62
C PHE A 28 -1.07 -0.78 -21.30
N ILE A 29 -1.06 0.54 -21.51
CA ILE A 29 0.09 1.24 -22.11
C ILE A 29 1.32 1.14 -21.20
N CYS A 30 1.15 1.39 -19.90
CA CYS A 30 2.23 1.23 -18.91
C CYS A 30 2.76 -0.20 -18.89
N PHE A 31 1.87 -1.19 -18.88
CA PHE A 31 2.21 -2.60 -18.84
C PHE A 31 3.08 -3.01 -20.02
N ASP A 32 2.66 -2.65 -21.24
CA ASP A 32 3.41 -2.97 -22.46
C ASP A 32 4.79 -2.29 -22.48
N THR A 33 4.84 -1.01 -22.10
CA THR A 33 6.08 -0.22 -22.03
C THR A 33 7.09 -0.84 -21.04
N GLN A 34 6.62 -1.19 -19.84
CA GLN A 34 7.47 -1.77 -18.79
C GLN A 34 7.89 -3.21 -19.12
N ARG A 35 7.02 -3.98 -19.76
CA ARG A 35 7.39 -5.31 -20.27
C ARG A 35 8.45 -5.20 -21.36
N HIS A 36 8.30 -4.26 -22.30
CA HIS A 36 9.30 -4.02 -23.34
C HIS A 36 10.66 -3.62 -22.75
N LEU A 37 10.64 -2.79 -21.70
CA LEU A 37 11.85 -2.45 -20.93
C LEU A 37 12.51 -3.70 -20.34
N ALA A 38 11.73 -4.59 -19.72
CA ALA A 38 12.26 -5.83 -19.14
C ALA A 38 12.90 -6.72 -20.21
N LEU A 39 12.21 -6.91 -21.34
CA LEU A 39 12.71 -7.70 -22.48
C LEU A 39 14.02 -7.13 -23.05
N THR A 40 14.09 -5.81 -23.23
CA THR A 40 15.30 -5.13 -23.75
C THR A 40 16.49 -5.22 -22.79
N HIS A 41 16.24 -5.40 -21.50
CA HIS A 41 17.28 -5.54 -20.46
C HIS A 41 17.58 -6.99 -20.10
N GLY A 42 17.17 -7.95 -20.93
CA GLY A 42 17.56 -9.36 -20.79
C GLY A 42 16.70 -10.17 -19.82
N VAL A 43 15.56 -9.64 -19.38
CA VAL A 43 14.56 -10.45 -18.66
C VAL A 43 13.92 -11.41 -19.66
N PRO A 44 13.88 -12.73 -19.39
CA PRO A 44 13.25 -13.68 -20.30
C PRO A 44 11.76 -13.39 -20.47
N ASP A 45 11.16 -13.86 -21.56
CA ASP A 45 9.79 -13.48 -21.94
C ASP A 45 8.75 -13.77 -20.85
N TRP A 46 8.76 -14.96 -20.26
CA TRP A 46 7.83 -15.31 -19.18
C TRP A 46 8.00 -14.44 -17.90
N PRO A 47 9.21 -14.25 -17.34
CA PRO A 47 9.43 -13.34 -16.22
C PRO A 47 9.17 -11.85 -16.53
N SER A 48 9.21 -11.43 -17.80
CA SER A 48 9.05 -10.02 -18.18
C SER A 48 7.71 -9.43 -17.71
N TYR A 49 6.66 -10.25 -17.62
CA TYR A 49 5.35 -9.86 -17.10
C TYR A 49 5.35 -9.55 -15.60
N ALA A 50 6.32 -10.07 -14.83
CA ALA A 50 6.39 -9.83 -13.39
C ALA A 50 6.85 -8.40 -13.06
N VAL A 51 7.60 -7.75 -13.95
CA VAL A 51 8.11 -6.39 -13.77
C VAL A 51 6.98 -5.37 -13.63
N PRO A 52 6.05 -5.23 -14.61
CA PRO A 52 4.94 -4.30 -14.45
C PRO A 52 4.03 -4.65 -13.27
N VAL A 53 3.79 -5.94 -13.04
CA VAL A 53 2.96 -6.39 -11.92
C VAL A 53 3.57 -6.01 -10.56
N ALA A 54 4.89 -6.12 -10.40
CA ALA A 54 5.56 -5.74 -9.15
C ALA A 54 5.46 -4.22 -8.89
N ILE A 55 5.62 -3.40 -9.94
CA ILE A 55 5.48 -1.95 -9.85
C ILE A 55 4.05 -1.57 -9.45
N ASP A 56 3.04 -2.18 -10.09
CA ASP A 56 1.64 -1.92 -9.78
C ASP A 56 1.27 -2.35 -8.35
N LEU A 57 1.73 -3.52 -7.91
CA LEU A 57 1.50 -4.00 -6.54
C LEU A 57 2.16 -3.09 -5.50
N PHE A 58 3.36 -2.58 -5.78
CA PHE A 58 4.04 -1.60 -4.92
C PHE A 58 3.25 -0.29 -4.84
N LEU A 59 2.76 0.21 -5.98
CA LEU A 59 1.92 1.41 -6.03
C LEU A 59 0.61 1.22 -5.25
N VAL A 60 -0.06 0.08 -5.43
CA VAL A 60 -1.30 -0.25 -4.68
C VAL A 60 -1.01 -0.34 -3.19
N TRP A 61 0.06 -1.02 -2.78
CA TRP A 61 0.46 -1.12 -1.38
C TRP A 61 0.75 0.26 -0.77
N ALA A 62 1.51 1.10 -1.48
CA ALA A 62 1.86 2.44 -1.02
C ALA A 62 0.61 3.33 -0.85
N VAL A 63 -0.30 3.30 -1.83
CA VAL A 63 -1.56 4.05 -1.77
C VAL A 63 -2.45 3.57 -0.61
N ARG A 64 -2.57 2.25 -0.42
CA ARG A 64 -3.41 1.68 0.68
C ARG A 64 -2.82 1.95 2.05
N SER A 65 -1.50 1.87 2.18
CA SER A 65 -0.79 2.12 3.43
C SER A 65 -0.61 3.61 3.72
N ARG A 66 -0.91 4.49 2.75
CA ARG A 66 -0.63 5.93 2.79
C ARG A 66 0.83 6.27 3.11
N ARG A 67 1.74 5.34 2.83
CA ARG A 67 3.19 5.45 3.05
C ARG A 67 3.88 5.29 1.70
N ASP A 68 4.99 6.00 1.51
CA ASP A 68 5.86 5.86 0.33
C ASP A 68 5.16 6.08 -1.03
N VAL A 69 4.04 6.81 -1.03
CA VAL A 69 3.23 7.06 -2.23
C VAL A 69 4.05 7.84 -3.28
N ALA A 70 4.83 8.83 -2.85
CA ALA A 70 5.67 9.60 -3.76
C ALA A 70 6.77 8.72 -4.39
N LEU A 71 7.37 7.83 -3.59
CA LEU A 71 8.37 6.87 -4.07
C LEU A 71 7.75 5.90 -5.07
N ALA A 72 6.59 5.31 -4.78
CA ALA A 72 5.94 4.37 -5.68
C ALA A 72 5.53 5.03 -7.01
N VAL A 73 5.06 6.27 -6.97
CA VAL A 73 4.78 7.05 -8.17
C VAL A 73 6.07 7.36 -8.94
N ALA A 74 7.15 7.73 -8.26
CA ALA A 74 8.43 7.97 -8.89
C ALA A 74 8.99 6.71 -9.57
N VAL A 75 8.85 5.54 -8.94
CA VAL A 75 9.23 4.24 -9.54
C VAL A 75 8.41 3.97 -10.80
N ALA A 76 7.09 4.12 -10.74
CA ALA A 76 6.22 3.90 -11.89
C ALA A 76 6.52 4.88 -13.06
N VAL A 77 6.74 6.16 -12.76
CA VAL A 77 7.16 7.17 -13.74
C VAL A 77 8.50 6.80 -14.35
N SER A 78 9.49 6.45 -13.52
CA SER A 78 10.85 6.14 -13.97
C SER A 78 10.86 4.92 -14.88
N ALA A 79 10.11 3.87 -14.54
CA ALA A 79 10.01 2.66 -15.36
C ALA A 79 9.37 2.94 -16.73
N ASN A 80 8.31 3.76 -16.78
CA ASN A 80 7.69 4.15 -18.04
C ASN A 80 8.60 5.02 -18.91
N VAL A 81 9.28 6.01 -18.31
CA VAL A 81 10.23 6.87 -19.00
C VAL A 81 11.40 6.03 -19.53
N ALA A 82 11.99 5.18 -18.69
CA ALA A 82 13.06 4.28 -19.10
C ALA A 82 12.64 3.37 -20.25
N GLY A 83 11.40 2.85 -20.24
CA GLY A 83 10.86 2.03 -21.32
C GLY A 83 10.83 2.77 -22.66
N VAL A 84 10.33 4.00 -22.69
CA VAL A 84 10.31 4.82 -23.92
C VAL A 84 11.73 5.15 -24.38
N LEU A 85 12.60 5.59 -23.46
CA LEU A 85 13.99 5.96 -23.78
C LEU A 85 14.82 4.76 -24.25
N SER A 86 14.42 3.54 -23.90
CA SER A 86 15.09 2.30 -24.34
C SER A 86 14.61 1.81 -25.71
N ALA A 87 13.42 2.22 -26.14
CA ALA A 87 12.81 1.80 -27.40
C ALA A 87 13.18 2.71 -28.58
N GLU A 88 13.50 3.98 -28.32
CA GLU A 88 13.69 5.01 -29.34
C GLU A 88 15.06 5.70 -29.28
N PRO A 89 15.60 6.21 -30.40
CA PRO A 89 16.85 6.95 -30.39
C PRO A 89 16.72 8.26 -29.59
N LEU A 90 17.64 8.48 -28.65
CA LEU A 90 17.64 9.65 -27.74
C LEU A 90 17.84 11.00 -28.46
N SER A 91 18.31 10.99 -29.71
CA SER A 91 18.49 12.18 -30.54
C SER A 91 17.19 12.74 -31.12
N ALA A 92 16.09 11.97 -31.07
CA ALA A 92 14.81 12.43 -31.59
C ALA A 92 13.99 13.18 -30.52
N VAL A 93 13.47 14.36 -30.89
CA VAL A 93 12.58 15.15 -30.02
C VAL A 93 11.31 14.37 -29.65
N HIS A 94 10.81 13.54 -30.58
CA HIS A 94 9.64 12.69 -30.36
C HIS A 94 9.82 11.72 -29.19
N THR A 95 11.03 11.19 -28.98
CA THR A 95 11.38 10.31 -27.86
C THR A 95 11.13 11.00 -26.52
N TRP A 96 11.56 12.26 -26.38
CA TRP A 96 11.39 13.03 -25.16
C TRP A 96 9.94 13.44 -24.92
N VAL A 97 9.21 13.80 -25.98
CA VAL A 97 7.76 14.07 -25.91
C VAL A 97 6.99 12.82 -25.52
N SER A 98 7.36 11.67 -26.08
CA SER A 98 6.76 10.36 -25.76
C SER A 98 7.04 9.97 -24.31
N ALA A 99 8.27 10.16 -23.83
CA ALA A 99 8.64 9.90 -22.45
C ALA A 99 7.84 10.78 -21.47
N ALA A 100 7.70 12.07 -21.78
CA ALA A 100 6.87 12.98 -21.00
C ALA A 100 5.40 12.53 -20.97
N LEU A 101 4.85 12.09 -22.11
CA LEU A 101 3.47 11.58 -22.19
C LEU A 101 3.29 10.31 -21.33
N HIS A 102 4.25 9.38 -21.37
CA HIS A 102 4.19 8.14 -20.59
C HIS A 102 4.36 8.35 -19.08
N ALA A 103 5.01 9.45 -18.66
CA ALA A 103 5.06 9.88 -17.26
C ALA A 103 3.70 10.38 -16.74
N VAL A 104 2.83 10.92 -17.61
CA VAL A 104 1.51 11.44 -17.22
C VAL A 104 0.57 10.32 -16.75
N PHE A 105 0.66 9.12 -17.31
CA PHE A 105 -0.22 8.01 -16.94
C PHE A 105 -0.14 7.63 -15.44
N PRO A 106 1.03 7.28 -14.87
CA PRO A 106 1.12 6.96 -13.44
C PRO A 106 0.77 8.15 -12.55
N LEU A 107 1.05 9.39 -12.99
CA LEU A 107 0.66 10.60 -12.26
C LEU A 107 -0.86 10.79 -12.22
N THR A 108 -1.56 10.54 -13.32
CA THR A 108 -3.03 10.66 -13.38
C THR A 108 -3.71 9.59 -12.56
N VAL A 109 -3.22 8.34 -12.59
CA VAL A 109 -3.66 7.25 -11.71
C VAL A 109 -3.52 7.66 -10.24
N TRP A 110 -2.34 8.17 -9.85
CA TRP A 110 -2.12 8.65 -8.48
C TRP A 110 -3.06 9.79 -8.09
N ARG A 111 -3.22 10.81 -8.94
CA ARG A 111 -4.11 11.94 -8.67
C ARG A 111 -5.57 11.50 -8.52
N MET A 112 -6.01 10.52 -9.31
CA MET A 112 -7.36 9.95 -9.20
C MET A 112 -7.58 9.20 -7.89
N HIS A 113 -6.54 8.56 -7.33
CA HIS A 113 -6.60 7.92 -6.02
C HIS A 113 -6.46 8.89 -4.84
N ARG A 114 -5.83 10.04 -5.06
CA ARG A 114 -5.66 11.09 -4.04
C ARG A 114 -6.81 12.10 -3.97
N ALA A 115 -7.83 11.98 -4.84
CA ALA A 115 -9.00 12.86 -4.79
C ALA A 115 -9.58 12.83 -3.37
N PRO A 116 -9.67 13.99 -2.69
CA PRO A 116 -10.04 14.03 -1.30
C PRO A 116 -11.42 13.39 -1.15
N GLU A 117 -11.54 12.52 -0.16
CA GLU A 117 -12.81 12.20 0.47
C GLU A 117 -13.57 13.51 0.61
N ALA A 118 -14.69 13.64 -0.13
CA ALA A 118 -15.40 14.89 -0.31
C ALA A 118 -15.47 15.60 1.05
N ALA A 119 -14.81 16.77 1.14
CA ALA A 119 -14.82 17.58 2.33
C ALA A 119 -16.28 17.67 2.79
N GLN A 120 -16.59 17.03 3.93
CA GLN A 120 -17.88 17.23 4.57
C GLN A 120 -18.06 18.75 4.66
N PRO A 121 -19.20 19.31 4.24
CA PRO A 121 -19.42 20.73 4.31
C PRO A 121 -19.38 21.12 5.80
N VAL A 122 -18.26 21.70 6.22
CA VAL A 122 -18.16 22.38 7.51
C VAL A 122 -19.13 23.56 7.40
N PRO A 123 -20.11 23.70 8.33
CA PRO A 123 -21.00 24.85 8.31
C PRO A 123 -20.14 26.12 8.39
N ALA A 124 -20.33 27.01 7.42
CA ALA A 124 -19.64 28.28 7.35
C ALA A 124 -20.03 29.13 8.56
N ASP A 125 -19.10 29.26 9.51
CA ASP A 125 -19.15 30.32 10.50
C ASP A 125 -18.03 31.32 10.21
N SER A 126 -18.42 32.58 10.12
CA SER A 126 -17.68 33.66 9.46
C SER A 126 -16.66 34.30 10.40
N GLY A 127 -15.41 34.45 9.97
CA GLY A 127 -14.39 35.24 10.68
C GLY A 127 -13.15 35.51 9.81
N PRO A 128 -12.53 36.71 9.88
CA PRO A 128 -11.83 37.32 8.75
C PRO A 128 -10.37 36.87 8.53
N GLU A 129 -9.96 37.02 7.27
CA GLU A 129 -8.65 36.72 6.68
C GLU A 129 -7.44 37.25 7.46
N ILE A 130 -6.45 36.39 7.71
CA ILE A 130 -5.06 36.79 7.94
C ILE A 130 -4.13 35.81 7.21
N GLY A 131 -3.42 36.32 6.20
CA GLY A 131 -2.02 35.99 5.91
C GLY A 131 -1.71 34.63 5.27
N ALA A 132 -1.40 34.67 3.98
CA ALA A 132 -0.65 33.61 3.30
C ALA A 132 0.72 33.39 3.96
N GLN A 133 1.04 32.14 4.30
CA GLN A 133 2.42 31.70 4.52
C GLN A 133 2.59 30.28 3.98
N ALA A 134 3.22 30.20 2.81
CA ALA A 134 3.72 28.97 2.24
C ALA A 134 4.82 28.42 3.16
N ALA A 135 4.56 27.31 3.84
CA ALA A 135 5.59 26.54 4.50
C ALA A 135 6.35 25.75 3.42
N SER A 136 7.49 26.28 2.99
CA SER A 136 8.55 25.47 2.38
C SER A 136 9.10 24.56 3.46
N GLU A 137 8.75 23.28 3.41
CA GLU A 137 9.45 22.22 4.15
C GLU A 137 10.84 22.06 3.52
N ALA A 138 11.87 22.40 4.28
CA ALA A 138 13.26 22.20 3.88
C ALA A 138 13.57 20.69 3.83
N LEU A 139 14.11 20.23 2.70
CA LEU A 139 14.68 18.89 2.59
C LEU A 139 15.91 18.80 3.52
N PRO A 140 16.03 17.76 4.38
CA PRO A 140 17.25 17.55 5.15
C PRO A 140 18.42 17.19 4.22
N ASP A 141 19.58 17.81 4.47
CA ASP A 141 20.83 17.70 3.70
C ASP A 141 21.58 16.35 3.86
N SER A 142 21.04 15.38 4.59
CA SER A 142 21.67 14.07 4.81
C SER A 142 20.96 12.97 4.04
N TRP A 143 21.42 12.74 2.80
CA TRP A 143 21.11 11.55 2.02
C TRP A 143 22.36 10.66 1.92
N PRO A 144 22.31 9.36 2.25
CA PRO A 144 21.20 8.60 2.85
C PRO A 144 21.33 8.48 4.39
N ASP A 145 20.19 8.45 5.09
CA ASP A 145 20.12 8.03 6.50
C ASP A 145 20.50 6.55 6.62
N ALA A 146 21.27 6.21 7.66
CA ALA A 146 21.72 4.85 7.96
C ALA A 146 20.56 3.84 8.24
N ASP A 147 19.32 4.33 8.31
CA ASP A 147 18.10 3.57 8.56
C ASP A 147 17.47 2.92 7.31
N LEU A 148 17.96 3.22 6.10
CA LEU A 148 17.45 2.58 4.87
C LEU A 148 17.62 1.04 4.87
N TRP A 149 18.54 0.51 5.67
CA TRP A 149 18.77 -0.93 5.81
C TRP A 149 17.96 -1.58 6.93
N GLN A 150 17.35 -0.82 7.85
CA GLN A 150 16.48 -1.38 8.88
C GLN A 150 15.17 -1.93 8.29
N ASP A 151 14.60 -1.26 7.28
CA ASP A 151 13.33 -1.71 6.68
C ASP A 151 13.48 -3.06 5.94
N PHE A 152 14.67 -3.33 5.40
CA PHE A 152 15.00 -4.65 4.82
C PHE A 152 15.32 -5.70 5.88
N ALA A 153 15.99 -5.33 6.99
CA ALA A 153 16.17 -6.21 8.14
C ALA A 153 14.80 -6.62 8.71
N ASN A 154 13.89 -5.67 8.93
CA ASN A 154 12.50 -5.93 9.33
C ASN A 154 11.69 -6.84 8.38
N THR A 155 12.20 -7.12 7.17
CA THR A 155 11.61 -8.03 6.18
C THR A 155 12.37 -9.37 6.04
N ALA A 156 13.58 -9.47 6.58
CA ALA A 156 14.21 -10.75 6.86
C ALA A 156 13.41 -11.47 7.97
N PRO A 157 13.50 -12.82 8.10
CA PRO A 157 12.91 -13.52 9.23
C PRO A 157 13.69 -13.15 10.50
N ASP A 158 13.45 -11.95 11.00
CA ASP A 158 14.27 -11.32 12.01
C ASP A 158 13.88 -11.78 13.40
N SER A 159 14.75 -12.64 13.92
CA SER A 159 15.22 -12.67 15.28
C SER A 159 15.35 -11.25 15.88
N GLU A 160 14.70 -11.06 17.03
CA GLU A 160 15.04 -10.11 18.11
C GLU A 160 14.84 -8.62 17.80
N ALA A 161 13.66 -8.06 18.07
CA ALA A 161 13.37 -7.60 19.44
C ALA A 161 11.88 -7.75 19.82
N ASP A 162 11.38 -8.99 19.83
CA ASP A 162 10.50 -9.37 20.94
C ASP A 162 11.39 -9.27 22.18
N THR A 163 11.07 -8.36 23.10
CA THR A 163 11.56 -8.45 24.47
C THR A 163 11.50 -9.90 24.89
N VAL A 164 12.62 -10.47 25.33
CA VAL A 164 12.75 -11.86 25.81
C VAL A 164 11.90 -12.01 27.07
N ALA A 165 10.59 -11.97 26.91
CA ALA A 165 9.64 -12.63 27.77
C ALA A 165 9.75 -14.08 27.36
N THR A 166 10.39 -14.89 28.21
CA THR A 166 10.34 -16.34 28.10
C THR A 166 8.91 -16.73 27.73
N PRO A 167 8.68 -17.36 26.56
CA PRO A 167 7.34 -17.70 26.16
C PRO A 167 6.69 -18.54 27.28
N PRO A 168 5.47 -18.19 27.72
CA PRO A 168 4.81 -18.91 28.80
C PRO A 168 4.64 -20.37 28.40
N ASP A 169 4.82 -21.26 29.38
CA ASP A 169 4.68 -22.70 29.15
C ASP A 169 3.25 -22.99 28.64
N PRO A 170 3.07 -23.80 27.58
CA PRO A 170 1.75 -24.20 27.09
C PRO A 170 0.77 -24.71 28.17
N GLU A 171 1.24 -25.23 29.31
CA GLU A 171 0.37 -25.55 30.45
C GLU A 171 -0.18 -24.31 31.16
N GLN A 172 0.62 -23.26 31.31
CA GLN A 172 0.22 -21.98 31.90
C GLN A 172 -0.78 -21.24 31.00
N VAL A 173 -0.60 -21.33 29.68
CA VAL A 173 -1.56 -20.75 28.72
C VAL A 173 -2.91 -21.49 28.81
N ARG A 174 -2.89 -22.82 28.96
CA ARG A 174 -4.11 -23.63 29.13
C ARG A 174 -4.84 -23.35 30.45
N SER A 175 -4.12 -23.22 31.57
CA SER A 175 -4.73 -22.88 32.85
C SER A 175 -5.34 -21.48 32.83
N LEU A 176 -4.67 -20.51 32.22
CA LEU A 176 -5.18 -19.15 32.05
C LEU A 176 -6.43 -19.11 31.15
N ILE A 177 -6.48 -19.89 30.08
CA ILE A 177 -7.67 -20.01 29.23
C ILE A 177 -8.86 -20.57 30.04
N ALA A 178 -8.62 -21.59 30.87
CA ALA A 178 -9.65 -22.16 31.73
C ALA A 178 -10.16 -21.14 32.77
N GLU A 179 -9.26 -20.38 33.39
CA GLU A 179 -9.60 -19.34 34.37
C GLU A 179 -10.37 -18.17 33.73
N LEU A 180 -9.88 -17.63 32.60
CA LEU A 180 -10.54 -16.55 31.87
C LEU A 180 -11.91 -16.99 31.33
N GLY A 181 -12.02 -18.24 30.87
CA GLY A 181 -13.27 -18.84 30.41
C GLY A 181 -14.29 -18.99 31.54
N ALA A 182 -13.87 -19.52 32.70
CA ALA A 182 -14.73 -19.69 33.87
C ALA A 182 -15.20 -18.36 34.47
N THR A 183 -14.33 -17.35 34.49
CA THR A 183 -14.63 -16.03 35.06
C THR A 183 -15.59 -15.21 34.18
N ARG A 184 -15.52 -15.36 32.85
CA ARG A 184 -16.27 -14.51 31.90
C ARG A 184 -17.39 -15.23 31.16
N GLY A 185 -17.55 -16.54 31.33
CA GLY A 185 -18.61 -17.34 30.71
C GLY A 185 -18.60 -17.32 29.18
N ARG A 186 -17.46 -16.99 28.55
CA ARG A 186 -17.30 -16.84 27.09
C ARG A 186 -15.99 -17.44 26.61
N PRO A 187 -15.89 -17.90 25.36
CA PRO A 187 -14.64 -18.43 24.81
C PRO A 187 -13.55 -17.35 24.79
N VAL A 188 -12.33 -17.75 25.15
CA VAL A 188 -11.15 -16.86 25.22
C VAL A 188 -10.64 -16.60 23.82
N THR A 189 -10.39 -15.32 23.49
CA THR A 189 -9.85 -14.91 22.19
C THR A 189 -8.36 -14.61 22.27
N GLY A 190 -7.67 -14.65 21.13
CA GLY A 190 -6.26 -14.27 21.04
C GLY A 190 -5.99 -12.82 21.47
N GLN A 191 -6.97 -11.94 21.33
CA GLN A 191 -6.88 -10.56 21.83
C GLN A 191 -6.86 -10.51 23.36
N MET A 192 -7.67 -11.33 24.03
CA MET A 192 -7.69 -11.40 25.49
C MET A 192 -6.37 -11.92 26.07
N LEU A 193 -5.71 -12.85 25.36
CA LEU A 193 -4.37 -13.30 25.71
C LEU A 193 -3.31 -12.22 25.45
N ALA A 194 -3.45 -11.47 24.35
CA ALA A 194 -2.57 -10.34 24.06
C ALA A 194 -2.61 -9.27 25.16
N ASP A 195 -3.82 -8.90 25.58
CA ASP A 195 -4.02 -7.90 26.64
C ASP A 195 -3.48 -8.39 28.00
N HIS A 196 -3.59 -9.69 28.32
CA HIS A 196 -3.09 -10.25 29.58
C HIS A 196 -1.56 -10.30 29.65
N TYR A 197 -0.91 -10.71 28.56
CA TYR A 197 0.55 -10.83 28.51
C TYR A 197 1.26 -9.53 28.08
N GLY A 198 0.51 -8.47 27.75
CA GLY A 198 1.07 -7.22 27.24
C GLY A 198 1.78 -7.39 25.89
N VAL A 199 1.36 -8.37 25.09
CA VAL A 199 1.99 -8.72 23.80
C VAL A 199 1.14 -8.28 22.62
N SER A 200 1.71 -8.35 21.41
CA SER A 200 0.97 -8.03 20.19
C SER A 200 -0.24 -8.96 19.98
N PRO A 201 -1.31 -8.49 19.29
CA PRO A 201 -2.45 -9.33 18.90
C PRO A 201 -2.07 -10.59 18.11
N ARG A 202 -0.97 -10.52 17.34
CA ARG A 202 -0.43 -11.67 16.60
C ARG A 202 0.13 -12.72 17.56
N THR A 203 0.91 -12.30 18.55
CA THR A 203 1.47 -13.17 19.58
C THR A 203 0.37 -13.80 20.43
N GLY A 204 -0.66 -13.04 20.81
CA GLY A 204 -1.83 -13.58 21.51
C GLY A 204 -2.59 -14.65 20.73
N ARG A 205 -2.73 -14.51 19.40
CA ARG A 205 -3.28 -15.57 18.53
C ARG A 205 -2.38 -16.81 18.47
N ARG A 206 -1.06 -16.63 18.48
CA ARG A 206 -0.09 -17.73 18.53
C ARG A 206 -0.18 -18.48 19.86
N TYR A 207 -0.40 -17.78 20.98
CA TYR A 207 -0.62 -18.40 22.30
C TYR A 207 -1.91 -19.23 22.33
N LEU A 208 -2.99 -18.70 21.76
CA LEU A 208 -4.25 -19.44 21.61
C LEU A 208 -4.06 -20.72 20.78
N ALA A 209 -3.32 -20.63 19.66
CA ALA A 209 -3.02 -21.78 18.82
C ALA A 209 -2.14 -22.83 19.51
N MET A 210 -1.17 -22.41 20.34
CA MET A 210 -0.34 -23.32 21.15
C MET A 210 -1.15 -24.09 22.19
N ALA A 211 -2.27 -23.55 22.67
CA ALA A 211 -3.15 -24.21 23.63
C ALA A 211 -4.11 -25.24 23.00
N GLY A 212 -4.09 -25.42 21.67
CA GLY A 212 -4.90 -26.43 20.98
C GLY A 212 -6.39 -26.13 20.88
N VAL A 213 -6.81 -24.88 21.10
CA VAL A 213 -8.20 -24.43 20.95
C VAL A 213 -8.35 -23.79 19.57
N ALA A 214 -8.55 -24.62 18.54
CA ALA A 214 -8.94 -24.22 17.20
C ALA A 214 -10.34 -24.75 16.90
#